data_AF-A0A7X9YJA5-F1
#
_entry.id   AF-A0A7X9YJA5-F1
#
_cell.length_a   1.000
_cell.length_b   1.000
_cell.length_c   1.000
_cell.angle_alpha   90.00
_cell.angle_beta   90.00
_cell.angle_gamma   90.00
#
_symmetry.space_group_name_H-M   'P 1'
#
loop_
_entity.id
_entity.type
_entity.pdbx_description
1 polymer ?
#
loop_
_entity_poly.entity_id
_entity_poly.type
_entity_poly.pdbx_seq_one_letter_code
_entity_poly.pdbx_strand_id
1 'polypeptide(L)'
;MDKNPPIDKKATGVHALTRCAPVAFWLVVWQVASMLDSSGILLCGPLDALLALCRLSSTQTFWGSIWFSTLRIVAGVLLGYVIAGVLAAVSWHMSTVRILLQPALLAIKSTPVACIVVILLIWIGAANVSIITVLLLVVPAIYFALCAGLDNMDAGQRDLFEIFGARGRRRFFALIWPAVLPYLQAASSTVLGMSWKAGIAAELIGVPAGSLGERIYQAKLLLETPDLFAWTFCVICLSWLFEHGAMALLRGTWPRAAKLALRAPRDLMESGGEAPSGHNASLRAQGLLIGYGAEPLREPLGFSLGPSSCLCLQAPSGTGKTTLLRTMARLQKPLGGALENAARGCSMMFQDACLVEDLDAIDNILLFARPGFTRKDARDLACELLPKDALSRPVRELSGGQRRRVELARAFAAPGELVLLDEPFGGLDAQAHSCALAFVKRHGTRRIVVFATHDANDAQALTAQVLEL
;
A
#
# COMPACT_ATOMS: atom_id res chain seq x y z
N MET A 1 3.30 -22.48 -17.00
CA MET A 1 2.19 -22.67 -17.95
C MET A 1 1.45 -21.36 -18.01
N ASP A 2 1.63 -20.61 -19.09
CA ASP A 2 0.62 -19.70 -19.65
C ASP A 2 1.07 -19.33 -21.07
N LYS A 3 0.87 -20.29 -21.97
CA LYS A 3 0.80 -19.99 -23.39
C LYS A 3 -0.62 -19.48 -23.60
N ASN A 4 -0.75 -18.18 -23.88
CA ASN A 4 -1.98 -17.61 -24.39
C ASN A 4 -2.48 -18.51 -25.55
N PRO A 5 -3.63 -19.19 -25.42
CA PRO A 5 -4.13 -20.02 -26.50
C PRO A 5 -4.57 -19.11 -27.66
N PRO A 6 -4.63 -19.62 -28.90
CA PRO A 6 -5.18 -18.86 -30.01
C PRO A 6 -6.62 -18.45 -29.66
N ILE A 7 -6.91 -17.15 -29.80
CA ILE A 7 -8.24 -16.58 -29.52
C ILE A 7 -9.25 -17.27 -30.45
N ASP A 8 -9.99 -18.22 -29.89
CA ASP A 8 -11.08 -18.91 -30.59
C ASP A 8 -12.24 -17.93 -30.79
N LYS A 9 -12.44 -17.49 -32.03
CA LYS A 9 -13.49 -16.53 -32.42
C LYS A 9 -14.91 -17.05 -32.12
N LYS A 10 -15.10 -18.35 -31.85
CA LYS A 10 -16.40 -18.89 -31.41
C LYS A 10 -16.66 -18.68 -29.91
N ALA A 11 -15.63 -18.67 -29.07
CA ALA A 11 -15.77 -18.43 -27.63
C ALA A 11 -16.14 -16.96 -27.32
N THR A 12 -15.71 -16.01 -28.15
CA THR A 12 -16.05 -14.60 -28.00
C THR A 12 -17.54 -14.31 -28.21
N GLY A 13 -18.22 -15.05 -29.10
CA GLY A 13 -19.66 -14.87 -29.36
C GLY A 13 -20.54 -15.33 -28.20
N VAL A 14 -20.23 -16.49 -27.61
CA VAL A 14 -20.95 -17.02 -26.43
C VAL A 14 -20.72 -16.15 -25.19
N HIS A 15 -19.51 -15.59 -25.01
CA HIS A 15 -19.22 -14.65 -23.94
C HIS A 15 -19.90 -13.29 -24.10
N ALA A 16 -20.10 -12.81 -25.33
CA ALA A 16 -20.87 -11.60 -25.59
C ALA A 16 -22.37 -11.84 -25.33
N LEU A 17 -22.93 -12.96 -25.80
CA LEU A 17 -24.35 -13.29 -25.59
C LEU A 17 -24.70 -13.42 -24.11
N THR A 18 -23.84 -14.08 -23.33
CA THR A 18 -24.02 -14.26 -21.87
C THR A 18 -23.91 -12.95 -21.09
N ARG A 19 -23.15 -11.95 -21.56
CA ARG A 19 -23.08 -10.62 -20.94
C ARG A 19 -24.24 -9.71 -21.32
N CYS A 20 -24.75 -9.83 -22.55
CA CYS A 20 -25.84 -8.99 -23.04
C CYS A 20 -27.24 -9.51 -22.64
N ALA A 21 -27.40 -10.82 -22.42
CA ALA A 21 -28.69 -11.41 -22.08
C ALA A 21 -29.35 -10.82 -20.81
N PRO A 22 -28.62 -10.57 -19.69
CA PRO A 22 -29.23 -9.94 -18.51
C PRO A 22 -29.70 -8.52 -18.77
N VAL A 23 -28.95 -7.73 -19.55
CA VAL A 23 -29.32 -6.35 -19.90
C VAL A 23 -30.56 -6.36 -20.79
N ALA A 24 -30.59 -7.22 -21.81
CA ALA A 24 -31.75 -7.37 -22.69
C ALA A 24 -33.00 -7.83 -21.92
N PHE A 25 -32.85 -8.77 -20.99
CA PHE A 25 -33.94 -9.21 -20.11
C PHE A 25 -34.55 -8.03 -19.33
N TRP A 26 -33.71 -7.24 -18.65
CA TRP A 26 -34.20 -6.10 -17.87
C TRP A 26 -34.80 -4.98 -18.75
N LEU A 27 -34.30 -4.78 -19.96
CA LEU A 27 -34.90 -3.85 -20.94
C LEU A 27 -36.28 -4.32 -21.40
N VAL A 28 -36.46 -5.63 -21.64
CA VAL A 28 -37.78 -6.20 -21.97
C VAL A 28 -38.74 -6.06 -20.79
N VAL A 29 -38.30 -6.36 -19.57
CA VAL A 29 -39.11 -6.18 -18.35
C VAL A 29 -39.55 -4.73 -18.19
N TRP A 30 -38.63 -3.77 -18.39
CA TRP A 30 -38.96 -2.34 -18.34
C TRP A 30 -39.95 -1.94 -19.44
N GLN A 31 -39.74 -2.38 -20.69
CA GLN A 31 -40.67 -2.10 -21.79
C GLN A 31 -42.07 -2.68 -21.54
N VAL A 32 -42.16 -3.91 -21.03
CA VAL A 32 -43.47 -4.50 -20.68
C VAL A 32 -44.13 -3.71 -19.56
N ALA A 33 -43.39 -3.33 -18.52
CA ALA A 33 -43.91 -2.54 -17.43
C ALA A 33 -44.42 -1.16 -17.90
N SER A 34 -43.73 -0.49 -18.83
CA SER A 34 -44.19 0.79 -19.37
C SER A 34 -45.45 0.65 -20.22
N MET A 35 -45.63 -0.47 -20.92
CA MET A 35 -46.84 -0.74 -21.70
C MET A 35 -48.08 -1.01 -20.83
N LEU A 36 -47.89 -1.39 -19.56
CA LEU A 36 -48.97 -1.57 -18.59
C LEU A 36 -49.44 -0.24 -17.97
N ASP A 37 -48.66 0.83 -18.08
CA ASP A 37 -49.06 2.17 -17.65
C ASP A 37 -49.89 2.85 -18.75
N SER A 38 -51.22 2.76 -18.62
CA SER A 38 -52.16 3.38 -19.56
C SER A 38 -52.15 4.91 -19.55
N SER A 39 -51.58 5.52 -18.51
CA SER A 39 -51.52 6.99 -18.37
C SER A 39 -50.26 7.59 -19.01
N GLY A 40 -49.20 6.81 -19.19
CA GLY A 40 -47.90 7.26 -19.70
C GLY A 40 -47.16 8.25 -18.80
N ILE A 41 -47.70 8.56 -17.61
CA ILE A 41 -47.15 9.55 -16.68
C ILE A 41 -46.18 8.90 -15.69
N LEU A 42 -46.42 7.64 -15.29
CA LEU A 42 -45.63 7.00 -14.22
C LEU A 42 -44.35 6.36 -14.75
N LEU A 43 -44.40 5.74 -15.93
CA LEU A 43 -43.26 5.00 -16.48
C LEU A 43 -43.14 5.17 -18.00
N CYS A 44 -42.03 5.77 -18.45
CA CYS A 44 -41.71 5.82 -19.88
C CYS A 44 -41.03 4.53 -20.34
N GLY A 45 -41.14 4.21 -21.64
CA GLY A 45 -40.40 3.10 -22.22
C GLY A 45 -38.89 3.37 -22.30
N PRO A 46 -38.06 2.32 -22.36
CA PRO A 46 -36.61 2.45 -22.57
C PRO A 46 -36.26 3.20 -23.86
N LEU A 47 -37.02 3.00 -24.93
CA LEU A 47 -36.80 3.70 -26.20
C LEU A 47 -37.10 5.20 -26.08
N ASP A 48 -38.15 5.57 -25.37
CA ASP A 48 -38.53 6.98 -25.16
C ASP A 48 -37.47 7.71 -24.33
N ALA A 49 -36.95 7.05 -23.28
CA ALA A 49 -35.84 7.58 -22.48
C ALA A 49 -34.56 7.76 -23.32
N LEU A 50 -34.26 6.82 -24.22
CA LEU A 50 -33.12 6.93 -25.13
C LEU A 50 -33.28 8.06 -26.15
N LEU A 51 -34.48 8.21 -26.74
CA LEU A 51 -34.78 9.30 -27.66
C LEU A 51 -34.70 10.67 -26.96
N ALA A 52 -35.23 10.76 -25.73
CA ALA A 52 -35.09 11.95 -24.89
C ALA A 52 -33.61 12.25 -24.60
N LEU A 53 -32.81 11.24 -24.28
CA LEU A 53 -31.36 11.39 -24.08
C LEU A 53 -30.63 11.88 -25.36
N CYS A 54 -30.98 11.35 -26.53
CA CYS A 54 -30.43 11.81 -27.81
C CYS A 54 -30.81 13.27 -28.10
N ARG A 55 -32.06 13.65 -27.81
CA ARG A 55 -32.54 15.03 -27.96
C ARG A 55 -31.83 15.97 -27.00
N LEU A 56 -31.76 15.62 -25.71
CA LEU A 56 -31.11 16.41 -24.67
C LEU A 56 -29.60 16.55 -24.96
N SER A 57 -28.92 15.48 -25.37
CA SER A 57 -27.47 15.51 -25.63
C SER A 57 -27.06 16.41 -26.81
N SER A 58 -28.00 16.77 -27.67
CA SER A 58 -27.78 17.76 -28.74
C SER A 58 -27.81 19.22 -28.25
N THR A 59 -28.18 19.45 -26.98
CA THR A 59 -28.27 20.81 -26.41
C THR A 59 -27.01 21.21 -25.64
N GLN A 60 -26.65 22.50 -25.69
CA GLN A 60 -25.50 23.02 -24.93
C GLN A 60 -25.77 23.00 -23.41
N THR A 61 -27.01 23.22 -23.01
CA THR A 61 -27.45 23.19 -21.60
C THR A 61 -27.24 21.81 -20.97
N PHE A 62 -27.36 20.74 -21.75
CA PHE A 62 -27.10 19.38 -21.30
C PHE A 62 -25.66 19.18 -20.84
N TRP A 63 -24.69 19.50 -21.70
CA TRP A 63 -23.27 19.38 -21.38
C TRP A 63 -22.84 20.35 -20.28
N GLY A 64 -23.39 21.56 -20.27
CA GLY A 64 -23.16 22.52 -19.19
C GLY A 64 -23.58 21.97 -17.83
N SER A 65 -24.75 21.33 -17.75
CA SER A 65 -25.27 20.75 -16.51
C SER A 65 -24.44 19.54 -16.04
N ILE A 66 -24.05 18.67 -16.97
CA ILE A 66 -23.16 17.54 -16.70
C ILE A 66 -21.84 18.02 -16.11
N TRP A 67 -21.19 18.97 -16.77
CA TRP A 67 -19.87 19.45 -16.34
C TRP A 67 -19.95 20.16 -14.99
N PHE A 68 -20.97 20.99 -14.79
CA PHE A 68 -21.20 21.70 -13.55
C PHE A 68 -21.30 20.74 -12.36
N SER A 69 -22.19 19.74 -12.42
CA SER A 69 -22.33 18.74 -11.34
C SER A 69 -21.10 17.85 -11.20
N THR A 70 -20.51 17.41 -12.31
CA THR A 70 -19.32 16.54 -12.30
C THR A 70 -18.16 17.21 -11.57
N LEU A 71 -17.84 18.46 -11.92
CA LEU A 71 -16.73 19.19 -11.30
C LEU A 71 -16.90 19.31 -9.78
N ARG A 72 -18.14 19.53 -9.32
CA ARG A 72 -18.44 19.74 -7.90
C ARG A 72 -18.36 18.45 -7.10
N ILE A 73 -18.92 17.36 -7.64
CA ILE A 73 -18.82 16.03 -7.03
C ILE A 73 -17.35 15.61 -6.97
N VAL A 74 -16.60 15.76 -8.07
CA VAL A 74 -15.16 15.46 -8.13
C VAL A 74 -14.38 16.32 -7.15
N ALA A 75 -14.67 17.63 -7.03
CA ALA A 75 -14.02 18.50 -6.05
C ALA A 75 -14.27 18.02 -4.61
N GLY A 76 -15.51 17.66 -4.28
CA GLY A 76 -15.86 17.10 -2.96
C GLY A 76 -15.10 15.81 -2.66
N VAL A 77 -14.99 14.91 -3.65
CA VAL A 77 -14.19 13.68 -3.53
C VAL A 77 -12.71 14.03 -3.30
N LEU A 78 -12.10 14.83 -4.16
CA LEU A 78 -10.67 15.16 -4.07
C LEU A 78 -10.31 15.83 -2.74
N LEU A 79 -11.10 16.82 -2.32
CA LEU A 79 -10.92 17.46 -1.01
C LEU A 79 -11.10 16.44 0.13
N GLY A 80 -12.03 15.51 -0.01
CA GLY A 80 -12.28 14.46 0.98
C GLY A 80 -11.08 13.53 1.16
N TYR A 81 -10.44 13.12 0.07
CA TYR A 81 -9.20 12.32 0.11
C TYR A 81 -8.05 13.10 0.75
N VAL A 82 -7.89 14.38 0.41
CA VAL A 82 -6.83 15.23 0.98
C VAL A 82 -7.02 15.38 2.49
N ILE A 83 -8.22 15.75 2.94
CA ILE A 83 -8.52 15.93 4.37
C ILE A 83 -8.38 14.60 5.11
N ALA A 84 -8.96 13.51 4.61
CA ALA A 84 -8.82 12.19 5.22
C ALA A 84 -7.36 11.75 5.33
N GLY A 85 -6.55 12.02 4.29
CA GLY A 85 -5.11 11.76 4.28
C GLY A 85 -4.36 12.51 5.36
N VAL A 86 -4.63 13.81 5.49
CA VAL A 86 -4.02 14.65 6.54
C VAL A 86 -4.45 14.17 7.93
N LEU A 87 -5.75 13.93 8.16
CA LEU A 87 -6.26 13.46 9.43
C LEU A 87 -5.67 12.10 9.80
N ALA A 88 -5.58 11.15 8.86
CA ALA A 88 -4.99 9.84 9.10
C ALA A 88 -3.49 9.94 9.41
N ALA A 89 -2.75 10.81 8.70
CA ALA A 89 -1.34 11.03 8.96
C ALA A 89 -1.09 11.64 10.35
N VAL A 90 -1.92 12.60 10.79
CA VAL A 90 -1.83 13.17 12.14
C VAL A 90 -2.22 12.13 13.19
N SER A 91 -3.31 11.39 12.99
CA SER A 91 -3.76 10.30 13.87
C SER A 91 -2.73 9.18 14.03
N TRP A 92 -1.90 8.94 13.02
CA TRP A 92 -0.80 7.97 13.09
C TRP A 92 0.32 8.41 14.04
N HIS A 93 0.65 9.70 14.06
CA HIS A 93 1.70 10.22 14.93
C HIS A 93 1.18 10.56 16.33
N MET A 94 -0.11 10.89 16.47
CA MET A 94 -0.72 11.34 17.71
C MET A 94 -1.99 10.55 18.00
N SER A 95 -1.88 9.54 18.87
CA SER A 95 -3.01 8.70 19.28
C SER A 95 -4.17 9.50 19.89
N THR A 96 -3.89 10.61 20.57
CA THR A 96 -4.91 11.52 21.13
C THR A 96 -5.83 12.08 20.05
N VAL A 97 -5.29 12.45 18.88
CA VAL A 97 -6.08 12.98 17.76
C VAL A 97 -7.03 11.91 17.23
N ARG A 98 -6.57 10.67 17.13
CA ARG A 98 -7.40 9.54 16.73
C ARG A 98 -8.58 9.33 17.68
N ILE A 99 -8.32 9.35 18.99
CA ILE A 99 -9.34 9.19 20.04
C ILE A 99 -10.40 10.31 19.97
N LEU A 100 -9.98 11.54 19.73
CA LEU A 100 -10.88 12.69 19.61
C LEU A 100 -11.72 12.69 18.32
N LEU A 101 -11.10 12.35 17.18
CA LEU A 101 -11.77 12.39 15.87
C LEU A 101 -12.75 11.25 15.66
N GLN A 102 -12.48 10.08 16.24
CA GLN A 102 -13.28 8.87 16.02
C GLN A 102 -14.79 9.05 16.27
N PRO A 103 -15.26 9.57 17.42
CA PRO A 103 -16.70 9.75 17.65
C PRO A 103 -17.34 10.72 16.65
N ALA A 104 -16.66 11.81 16.28
CA ALA A 104 -17.18 12.77 15.31
C ALA A 104 -17.32 12.16 13.91
N LEU A 105 -16.31 11.42 13.43
CA LEU A 105 -16.35 10.76 12.13
C LEU A 105 -17.38 9.62 12.07
N LEU A 106 -17.60 8.92 13.18
CA LEU A 106 -18.68 7.92 13.28
C LEU A 106 -20.07 8.57 13.26
N ALA A 107 -20.24 9.72 13.93
CA ALA A 107 -21.49 10.46 13.89
C ALA A 107 -21.81 10.93 12.46
N ILE A 108 -20.82 11.51 11.75
CA ILE A 108 -20.97 11.92 10.36
C ILE A 108 -21.33 10.72 9.48
N LYS A 109 -20.63 9.59 9.62
CA LYS A 109 -20.89 8.37 8.84
C LYS A 109 -22.31 7.83 9.04
N SER A 110 -22.88 7.96 10.24
CA SER A 110 -24.20 7.43 10.58
C SER A 110 -25.35 8.39 10.25
N THR A 111 -25.06 9.66 9.98
CA THR A 111 -26.11 10.67 9.78
C THR A 111 -26.71 10.54 8.37
N PRO A 112 -28.04 10.47 8.21
CA PRO A 112 -28.68 10.44 6.90
C PRO A 112 -28.30 11.68 6.07
N VAL A 113 -27.89 11.44 4.82
CA VAL A 113 -27.40 12.49 3.91
C VAL A 113 -28.43 13.62 3.75
N ALA A 114 -29.72 13.29 3.62
CA ALA A 114 -30.77 14.30 3.46
C ALA A 114 -30.85 15.30 4.63
N CYS A 115 -30.66 14.83 5.87
CA CYS A 115 -30.68 15.70 7.05
C CYS A 115 -29.49 16.68 7.02
N ILE A 116 -28.30 16.20 6.65
CA ILE A 116 -27.10 17.04 6.50
C ILE A 116 -27.31 18.08 5.40
N VAL A 117 -27.85 17.69 4.26
CA VAL A 117 -28.08 18.59 3.12
C VAL A 117 -28.96 19.77 3.53
N VAL A 118 -30.07 19.54 4.23
CA VAL A 118 -30.97 20.62 4.68
C VAL A 118 -30.24 21.63 5.59
N ILE A 119 -29.43 21.14 6.52
CA ILE A 119 -28.63 22.01 7.41
C ILE A 119 -27.59 22.80 6.62
N LEU A 120 -26.89 22.15 5.69
CA LEU A 120 -25.90 22.80 4.83
C LEU A 120 -26.53 23.88 3.95
N LEU A 121 -27.74 23.68 3.44
CA LEU A 121 -28.43 24.71 2.66
C LEU A 121 -28.62 26.01 3.43
N ILE A 122 -28.90 25.91 4.74
CA ILE A 122 -29.05 27.08 5.62
C ILE A 122 -27.70 27.78 5.84
N TRP A 123 -26.60 27.03 5.97
CA TRP A 123 -25.30 27.60 6.34
C TRP A 123 -24.48 28.13 5.17
N ILE A 124 -24.48 27.43 4.04
CA ILE A 124 -23.57 27.70 2.91
C ILE A 124 -24.30 27.92 1.58
N GLY A 125 -25.63 27.77 1.57
CA GLY A 125 -26.47 27.93 0.39
C GLY A 125 -26.41 26.76 -0.61
N ALA A 126 -27.34 26.79 -1.56
CA ALA A 126 -27.47 25.77 -2.63
C ALA A 126 -26.21 25.63 -3.48
N ALA A 127 -25.50 26.74 -3.71
CA ALA A 127 -24.37 26.79 -4.61
C ALA A 127 -23.15 25.99 -4.13
N ASN A 128 -23.06 25.49 -2.89
CA ASN A 128 -21.93 24.68 -2.42
C ASN A 128 -22.33 23.35 -1.76
N VAL A 129 -23.64 23.08 -1.66
CA VAL A 129 -24.16 21.94 -0.89
C VAL A 129 -23.60 20.60 -1.35
N SER A 130 -23.57 20.33 -2.66
CA SER A 130 -23.07 19.08 -3.25
C SER A 130 -21.61 18.79 -2.88
N ILE A 131 -20.74 19.80 -2.93
CA ILE A 131 -19.32 19.67 -2.61
C ILE A 131 -19.13 19.22 -1.17
N ILE A 132 -19.79 19.92 -0.23
CA ILE A 132 -19.64 19.66 1.20
C ILE A 132 -20.33 18.36 1.61
N THR A 133 -21.47 18.01 1.01
CA THR A 133 -22.14 16.73 1.25
C THR A 133 -21.24 15.56 0.83
N VAL A 134 -20.65 15.62 -0.37
CA VAL A 134 -19.72 14.59 -0.84
C VAL A 134 -18.47 14.54 0.02
N LEU A 135 -17.92 15.71 0.42
CA LEU A 135 -16.78 15.80 1.33
C LEU A 135 -17.05 15.04 2.64
N LEU A 136 -18.17 15.34 3.32
CA LEU A 136 -18.54 14.75 4.60
C LEU A 136 -18.77 13.23 4.49
N LEU A 137 -19.21 12.75 3.32
CA LEU A 137 -19.36 11.31 3.06
C LEU A 137 -18.01 10.62 2.83
N VAL A 138 -17.10 11.25 2.08
CA VAL A 138 -15.80 10.68 1.68
C VAL A 138 -14.81 10.65 2.84
N VAL A 139 -14.72 11.72 3.63
CA VAL A 139 -13.73 11.87 4.71
C VAL A 139 -13.73 10.69 5.70
N PRO A 140 -14.84 10.31 6.35
CA PRO A 140 -14.83 9.23 7.34
C PRO A 140 -14.46 7.88 6.71
N ALA A 141 -14.99 7.58 5.53
CA ALA A 141 -14.73 6.30 4.86
C ALA A 141 -13.26 6.12 4.47
N ILE A 142 -12.65 7.15 3.88
CA ILE A 142 -11.23 7.11 3.50
C ILE A 142 -10.32 7.19 4.73
N TYR A 143 -10.68 7.97 5.75
CA TYR A 143 -9.92 8.05 7.00
C TYR A 143 -9.82 6.68 7.68
N PHE A 144 -10.94 5.97 7.88
CA PHE A 144 -10.92 4.67 8.53
C PHE A 144 -10.16 3.63 7.70
N ALA A 145 -10.24 3.69 6.36
CA ALA A 145 -9.46 2.81 5.49
C ALA A 145 -7.95 3.06 5.58
N LEU A 146 -7.54 4.33 5.60
CA LEU A 146 -6.13 4.70 5.79
C LEU A 146 -5.60 4.25 7.15
N CYS A 147 -6.32 4.55 8.24
CA CYS A 147 -5.94 4.10 9.58
C CYS A 147 -5.85 2.57 9.66
N ALA A 148 -6.82 1.85 9.10
CA ALA A 148 -6.79 0.39 9.06
C ALA A 148 -5.59 -0.16 8.29
N GLY A 149 -5.23 0.45 7.15
CA GLY A 149 -4.05 0.05 6.39
C GLY A 149 -2.73 0.32 7.12
N LEU A 150 -2.66 1.43 7.86
CA LEU A 150 -1.49 1.76 8.67
C LEU A 150 -1.35 0.82 9.88
N ASP A 151 -2.45 0.50 10.56
CA ASP A 151 -2.47 -0.37 11.74
C ASP A 151 -2.09 -1.82 11.39
N ASN A 152 -2.57 -2.33 10.25
CA ASN A 152 -2.31 -3.69 9.77
C ASN A 152 -0.98 -3.82 9.01
N MET A 153 -0.12 -2.81 9.04
CA MET A 153 1.18 -2.89 8.39
C MET A 153 2.11 -3.86 9.13
N ASP A 154 2.70 -4.80 8.38
CA ASP A 154 3.59 -5.83 8.91
C ASP A 154 4.71 -5.20 9.78
N ALA A 155 4.90 -5.76 10.98
CA ALA A 155 5.92 -5.32 11.91
C ALA A 155 7.32 -5.57 11.36
N GLY A 156 7.53 -6.70 10.65
CA GLY A 156 8.82 -7.01 10.02
C GLY A 156 9.21 -5.97 8.97
N GLN A 157 8.27 -5.58 8.10
CA GLN A 157 8.51 -4.49 7.15
C GLN A 157 8.77 -3.13 7.83
N ARG A 158 8.10 -2.81 8.94
CA ARG A 158 8.40 -1.57 9.71
C ARG A 158 9.83 -1.57 10.23
N ASP A 159 10.20 -2.65 10.91
CA ASP A 159 11.52 -2.85 11.49
C ASP A 159 12.62 -2.79 10.41
N LEU A 160 12.36 -3.37 9.24
CA LEU A 160 13.27 -3.31 8.09
C LEU A 160 13.58 -1.87 7.68
N PHE A 161 12.57 -1.03 7.47
CA PHE A 161 12.80 0.35 7.04
C PHE A 161 13.44 1.21 8.15
N GLU A 162 13.21 0.86 9.41
CA GLU A 162 13.85 1.52 10.56
C GLU A 162 15.34 1.19 10.65
N ILE A 163 15.72 -0.09 10.63
CA ILE A 163 17.12 -0.54 10.67
C ILE A 163 17.93 0.06 9.52
N PHE A 164 17.40 -0.05 8.30
CA PHE A 164 18.11 0.39 7.10
C PHE A 164 18.05 1.92 6.90
N GLY A 165 17.39 2.66 7.80
CA GLY A 165 17.41 4.13 7.81
C GLY A 165 16.70 4.79 6.62
N ALA A 166 15.83 4.08 5.91
CA ALA A 166 15.12 4.61 4.76
C ALA A 166 14.02 5.59 5.22
N ARG A 167 14.25 6.90 5.03
CA ARG A 167 13.34 7.99 5.45
C ARG A 167 12.66 8.68 4.27
N GLY A 168 11.70 9.55 4.58
CA GLY A 168 11.05 10.44 3.61
C GLY A 168 10.32 9.70 2.49
N ARG A 169 10.60 10.09 1.24
CA ARG A 169 9.91 9.58 0.04
C ARG A 169 10.03 8.06 -0.11
N ARG A 170 11.19 7.47 0.22
CA ARG A 170 11.41 6.01 0.12
C ARG A 170 10.46 5.26 1.05
N ARG A 171 10.40 5.67 2.33
CA ARG A 171 9.47 5.09 3.31
C ARG A 171 8.02 5.27 2.88
N PHE A 172 7.66 6.45 2.40
CA PHE A 172 6.29 6.69 1.96
C PHE A 172 5.90 5.77 0.80
N PHE A 173 6.70 5.72 -0.27
CA PHE A 173 6.31 5.00 -1.49
C PHE A 173 6.54 3.50 -1.46
N ALA A 174 7.53 2.98 -0.71
CA ALA A 174 7.84 1.55 -0.68
C ALA A 174 7.31 0.81 0.55
N LEU A 175 6.86 1.53 1.59
CA LEU A 175 6.30 0.92 2.81
C LEU A 175 4.85 1.36 3.03
N ILE A 176 4.62 2.67 3.16
CA ILE A 176 3.30 3.19 3.57
C ILE A 176 2.27 3.02 2.45
N TRP A 177 2.58 3.47 1.24
CA TRP A 177 1.66 3.42 0.10
C TRP A 177 1.17 2.00 -0.24
N PRO A 178 2.03 0.97 -0.39
CA PRO A 178 1.57 -0.39 -0.68
C PRO A 178 0.75 -0.99 0.48
N ALA A 179 1.04 -0.63 1.73
CA ALA A 179 0.27 -1.09 2.88
C ALA A 179 -1.16 -0.52 2.89
N VAL A 180 -1.35 0.76 2.57
CA VAL A 180 -2.68 1.40 2.61
C VAL A 180 -3.48 1.22 1.31
N LEU A 181 -2.83 0.97 0.18
CA LEU A 181 -3.48 0.94 -1.14
C LEU A 181 -4.64 -0.09 -1.24
N PRO A 182 -4.54 -1.33 -0.74
CA PRO A 182 -5.65 -2.28 -0.79
C PRO A 182 -6.89 -1.80 -0.01
N TYR A 183 -6.66 -1.20 1.16
CA TYR A 183 -7.72 -0.62 2.00
C TYR A 183 -8.36 0.59 1.33
N LEU A 184 -7.55 1.46 0.74
CA LEU A 184 -8.03 2.57 -0.07
C LEU A 184 -8.86 2.08 -1.26
N GLN A 185 -8.42 1.05 -1.98
CA GLN A 185 -9.17 0.50 -3.11
C GLN A 185 -10.52 -0.05 -2.68
N ALA A 186 -10.56 -0.80 -1.57
CA ALA A 186 -11.80 -1.33 -1.02
C ALA A 186 -12.77 -0.20 -0.65
N ALA A 187 -12.33 0.79 0.13
CA ALA A 187 -13.17 1.91 0.53
C ALA A 187 -13.60 2.79 -0.66
N SER A 188 -12.70 3.02 -1.62
CA SER A 188 -12.98 3.82 -2.82
C SER A 188 -14.06 3.19 -3.68
N SER A 189 -14.05 1.85 -3.83
CA SER A 189 -15.06 1.13 -4.62
C SER A 189 -16.48 1.33 -4.11
N THR A 190 -16.65 1.54 -2.80
CA THR A 190 -17.95 1.86 -2.20
C THR A 190 -18.25 3.36 -2.24
N VAL A 191 -17.29 4.20 -1.87
CA VAL A 191 -17.53 5.64 -1.68
C VAL A 191 -17.70 6.41 -2.98
N LEU A 192 -16.96 6.06 -4.04
CA LEU A 192 -17.00 6.81 -5.29
C LEU A 192 -18.40 6.74 -5.93
N GLY A 193 -19.02 5.56 -5.95
CA GLY A 193 -20.41 5.39 -6.42
C GLY A 193 -21.44 6.05 -5.50
N MET A 194 -21.23 6.02 -4.17
CA MET A 194 -22.10 6.74 -3.22
C MET A 194 -21.99 8.26 -3.35
N SER A 195 -20.82 8.78 -3.73
CA SER A 195 -20.59 10.22 -3.89
C SER A 195 -21.47 10.83 -4.98
N TRP A 196 -21.70 10.11 -6.09
CA TRP A 196 -22.62 10.56 -7.14
C TRP A 196 -24.07 10.58 -6.65
N LYS A 197 -24.50 9.50 -5.98
CA LYS A 197 -25.86 9.41 -5.42
C LYS A 197 -26.14 10.53 -4.42
N ALA A 198 -25.21 10.75 -3.49
CA ALA A 198 -25.33 11.77 -2.46
C ALA A 198 -25.21 13.19 -3.03
N GLY A 199 -24.26 13.44 -3.94
CA GLY A 199 -24.07 14.74 -4.57
C GLY A 199 -25.28 15.17 -5.39
N ILE A 200 -25.85 14.27 -6.18
CA ILE A 200 -27.04 14.57 -6.99
C ILE A 200 -28.28 14.70 -6.11
N ALA A 201 -28.43 13.89 -5.06
CA ALA A 201 -29.50 14.08 -4.08
C ALA A 201 -29.39 15.45 -3.39
N ALA A 202 -28.17 15.90 -3.07
CA ALA A 202 -27.93 17.22 -2.50
C ALA A 202 -28.32 18.33 -3.49
N GLU A 203 -28.02 18.17 -4.78
CA GLU A 203 -28.44 19.10 -5.82
C GLU A 203 -29.95 19.07 -6.07
N LEU A 204 -30.60 17.90 -5.96
CA LEU A 204 -32.05 17.78 -6.10
C LEU A 204 -32.80 18.50 -4.97
N ILE A 205 -32.27 18.47 -3.74
CA ILE A 205 -32.85 19.16 -2.58
C ILE A 205 -32.49 20.65 -2.60
N GLY A 206 -31.25 20.98 -2.98
CA GLY A 206 -30.75 22.35 -2.98
C GLY A 206 -31.13 23.17 -4.21
N VAL A 207 -31.45 22.51 -5.32
CA VAL A 207 -31.78 23.09 -6.63
C VAL A 207 -30.79 24.20 -7.06
N PRO A 208 -29.46 23.95 -7.09
CA PRO A 208 -28.53 24.93 -7.61
C PRO A 208 -28.71 25.09 -9.13
N ALA A 209 -28.81 26.34 -9.59
CA ALA A 209 -28.99 26.65 -11.00
C ALA A 209 -27.86 26.09 -11.87
N GLY A 210 -28.21 25.47 -13.00
CA GLY A 210 -27.30 24.82 -13.91
C GLY A 210 -26.84 23.42 -13.49
N SER A 211 -27.45 22.80 -12.47
CA SER A 211 -27.05 21.46 -12.01
C SER A 211 -27.90 20.33 -12.60
N LEU A 212 -27.36 19.11 -12.62
CA LEU A 212 -28.13 17.90 -12.94
C LEU A 212 -29.31 17.71 -11.98
N GLY A 213 -29.13 17.98 -10.69
CA GLY A 213 -30.22 17.90 -9.71
C GLY A 213 -31.37 18.87 -10.02
N GLU A 214 -31.07 20.09 -10.47
CA GLU A 214 -32.08 21.04 -10.95
C GLU A 214 -32.82 20.49 -12.16
N ARG A 215 -32.13 19.93 -13.16
CA ARG A 215 -32.78 19.37 -14.37
C ARG A 215 -33.73 18.22 -14.05
N ILE A 216 -33.31 17.32 -13.14
CA ILE A 216 -34.15 16.23 -12.62
C ILE A 216 -35.36 16.81 -11.88
N TYR A 217 -35.17 17.85 -11.05
CA TYR A 217 -36.26 18.52 -10.35
C TYR A 217 -37.27 19.16 -11.31
N GLN A 218 -36.81 19.86 -12.35
CA GLN A 218 -37.66 20.51 -13.34
C GLN A 218 -38.45 19.50 -14.18
N ALA A 219 -37.80 18.43 -14.66
CA ALA A 219 -38.49 17.36 -15.38
C ALA A 219 -39.60 16.73 -14.52
N LYS A 220 -39.34 16.56 -13.21
CA LYS A 220 -40.36 16.13 -12.26
C LYS A 220 -41.51 17.13 -12.11
N LEU A 221 -41.22 18.43 -11.99
CA LEU A 221 -42.25 19.47 -11.85
C LEU A 221 -43.15 19.56 -13.09
N LEU A 222 -42.57 19.39 -14.27
CA LEU A 222 -43.28 19.43 -15.55
C LEU A 222 -43.90 18.09 -15.95
N LEU A 223 -43.71 17.04 -15.14
CA LEU A 223 -44.14 15.67 -15.42
C LEU A 223 -43.60 15.14 -16.78
N GLU A 224 -42.40 15.60 -17.18
CA GLU A 224 -41.68 15.13 -18.36
C GLU A 224 -40.93 13.83 -18.02
N THR A 225 -41.69 12.74 -17.89
CA THR A 225 -41.16 11.43 -17.48
C THR A 225 -40.00 10.93 -18.36
N PRO A 226 -40.05 11.02 -19.72
CA PRO A 226 -38.90 10.63 -20.55
C PRO A 226 -37.61 11.38 -20.22
N ASP A 227 -37.70 12.68 -19.91
CA ASP A 227 -36.55 13.54 -19.61
C ASP A 227 -36.00 13.20 -18.23
N LEU A 228 -36.86 12.95 -17.24
CA LEU A 228 -36.48 12.48 -15.90
C LEU A 228 -35.66 11.17 -15.97
N PHE A 229 -36.12 10.20 -16.77
CA PHE A 229 -35.40 8.94 -16.98
C PHE A 229 -34.10 9.14 -17.76
N ALA A 230 -34.08 10.00 -18.79
CA ALA A 230 -32.87 10.32 -19.54
C ALA A 230 -31.77 10.91 -18.65
N TRP A 231 -32.11 11.88 -17.78
CA TRP A 231 -31.18 12.45 -16.81
C TRP A 231 -30.70 11.42 -15.79
N THR A 232 -31.60 10.57 -15.29
CA THR A 232 -31.25 9.49 -14.36
C THR A 232 -30.30 8.47 -15.00
N PHE A 233 -30.51 8.12 -16.26
CA PHE A 233 -29.60 7.25 -17.01
C PHE A 233 -28.23 7.90 -17.20
N CYS A 234 -28.19 9.20 -17.54
CA CYS A 234 -26.96 9.97 -17.64
C CYS A 234 -26.15 9.92 -16.33
N VAL A 235 -26.81 10.13 -15.19
CA VAL A 235 -26.22 10.01 -13.85
C VAL A 235 -25.61 8.64 -13.61
N ILE A 236 -26.33 7.56 -13.94
CA ILE A 236 -25.84 6.18 -13.77
C ILE A 236 -24.58 5.97 -14.63
N CYS A 237 -24.60 6.38 -15.89
CA CYS A 237 -23.45 6.25 -16.80
C CYS A 237 -22.24 7.06 -16.32
N LEU A 238 -22.44 8.30 -15.89
CA LEU A 238 -21.38 9.16 -15.39
C LEU A 238 -20.78 8.63 -14.08
N SER A 239 -21.62 8.18 -13.15
CA SER A 239 -21.17 7.52 -11.92
C SER A 239 -20.33 6.30 -12.21
N TRP A 240 -20.79 5.43 -13.13
CA TRP A 240 -20.06 4.23 -13.52
C TRP A 240 -18.71 4.57 -14.16
N LEU A 241 -18.68 5.51 -15.11
CA LEU A 241 -17.47 5.96 -15.78
C LEU A 241 -16.47 6.56 -14.80
N PHE A 242 -16.94 7.41 -13.87
CA PHE A 242 -16.12 8.02 -12.85
C PHE A 242 -15.52 6.99 -11.90
N GLU A 243 -16.33 6.06 -11.38
CA GLU A 243 -15.87 5.00 -10.49
C GLU A 243 -14.78 4.16 -11.16
N HIS A 244 -15.01 3.71 -12.39
CA HIS A 244 -14.04 2.91 -13.13
C HIS A 244 -12.76 3.68 -13.44
N GLY A 245 -12.88 4.93 -13.88
CA GLY A 245 -11.74 5.81 -14.16
C GLY A 245 -10.91 6.09 -12.91
N ALA A 246 -11.56 6.45 -11.79
CA ALA A 246 -10.90 6.74 -10.52
C ALA A 246 -10.23 5.48 -9.93
N MET A 247 -10.88 4.31 -10.01
CA MET A 247 -10.28 3.04 -9.59
C MET A 247 -9.08 2.64 -10.46
N ALA A 248 -9.16 2.85 -11.77
CA ALA A 248 -8.03 2.61 -12.67
C ALA A 248 -6.83 3.53 -12.35
N LEU A 249 -7.10 4.81 -12.08
CA LEU A 249 -6.08 5.77 -11.64
C LEU A 249 -5.46 5.34 -10.31
N LEU A 250 -6.26 4.94 -9.32
CA LEU A 250 -5.80 4.49 -8.01
C LEU A 250 -4.92 3.24 -8.13
N ARG A 251 -5.31 2.23 -8.91
CA ARG A 251 -4.48 1.04 -9.17
C ARG A 251 -3.19 1.38 -9.90
N GLY A 252 -3.24 2.34 -10.83
CA GLY A 252 -2.09 2.83 -11.58
C GLY A 252 -1.07 3.63 -10.75
N THR A 253 -1.36 3.94 -9.48
CA THR A 253 -0.41 4.65 -8.59
C THR A 253 0.76 3.77 -8.16
N TRP A 254 0.56 2.46 -7.96
CA TRP A 254 1.60 1.58 -7.43
C TRP A 254 2.85 1.49 -8.32
N PRO A 255 2.75 1.22 -9.64
CA PRO A 255 3.95 1.15 -10.49
C PRO A 255 4.73 2.47 -10.53
N ARG A 256 4.05 3.61 -10.37
CA ARG A 256 4.67 4.93 -10.30
C ARG A 256 5.34 5.16 -8.94
N ALA A 257 4.67 4.78 -7.85
CA ALA A 257 5.21 4.83 -6.49
C ALA A 257 6.48 3.98 -6.37
N ALA A 258 6.46 2.76 -6.87
CA ALA A 258 7.64 1.87 -6.92
C ALA A 258 8.84 2.56 -7.60
N LYS A 259 8.63 3.14 -8.79
CA LYS A 259 9.68 3.90 -9.48
C LYS A 259 10.16 5.13 -8.69
N LEU A 260 9.24 5.84 -8.02
CA LEU A 260 9.58 7.01 -7.20
C LEU A 260 10.36 6.63 -5.94
N ALA A 261 10.10 5.47 -5.35
CA ALA A 261 10.88 4.94 -4.23
C ALA A 261 12.33 4.64 -4.61
N LEU A 262 12.55 4.15 -5.84
CA LEU A 262 13.86 3.80 -6.38
C LEU A 262 14.64 4.99 -6.94
N ARG A 263 13.97 6.11 -7.25
CA ARG A 263 14.67 7.35 -7.62
C ARG A 263 15.49 7.80 -6.43
N ALA A 264 16.81 7.64 -6.53
CA ALA A 264 17.76 8.07 -5.53
C ALA A 264 17.48 9.52 -5.12
N PRO A 265 17.12 9.79 -3.86
CA PRO A 265 17.20 11.15 -3.35
C PRO A 265 18.69 11.53 -3.37
N ARG A 266 18.98 12.73 -3.88
CA ARG A 266 20.28 13.40 -3.70
C ARG A 266 20.70 13.49 -2.22
N ASP A 267 19.77 13.28 -1.29
CA ASP A 267 19.98 13.37 0.16
C ASP A 267 21.02 12.36 0.69
N LEU A 268 21.31 11.27 -0.04
CA LEU A 268 22.39 10.32 0.29
C LEU A 268 23.76 10.71 -0.30
N MET A 269 23.84 11.70 -1.20
CA MET A 269 25.10 12.27 -1.68
C MET A 269 25.68 13.31 -0.71
N GLU A 270 24.83 13.98 0.10
CA GLU A 270 25.28 15.02 1.04
C GLU A 270 25.68 14.49 2.42
N SER A 271 25.11 13.36 2.87
CA SER A 271 25.68 12.62 4.01
C SER A 271 26.74 11.66 3.48
N GLY A 272 28.02 11.98 3.64
CA GLY A 272 29.18 11.19 3.19
C GLY A 272 29.21 9.75 3.73
N GLY A 273 28.34 8.88 3.23
CA GLY A 273 28.35 7.45 3.45
C GLY A 273 29.39 6.81 2.54
N GLU A 274 30.67 7.04 2.85
CA GLU A 274 31.76 6.27 2.26
C GLU A 274 31.52 4.76 2.47
N ALA A 275 32.11 3.93 1.60
CA ALA A 275 32.11 2.49 1.80
C ALA A 275 32.65 2.16 3.21
N PRO A 276 32.13 1.11 3.88
CA PRO A 276 32.53 0.79 5.24
C PRO A 276 34.04 0.66 5.32
N SER A 277 34.65 1.62 6.04
CA SER A 277 36.09 1.65 6.22
C SER A 277 36.53 0.48 7.09
N GLY A 278 35.67 -0.02 7.98
CA GLY A 278 35.90 -1.23 8.75
C GLY A 278 37.09 -1.13 9.71
N HIS A 279 37.59 0.06 10.04
CA HIS A 279 38.74 0.20 10.94
C HIS A 279 38.34 0.47 12.40
N ASN A 280 37.16 1.06 12.66
CA ASN A 280 36.74 1.47 14.02
C ASN A 280 35.42 0.83 14.51
N ALA A 281 34.84 -0.11 13.76
CA ALA A 281 33.59 -0.76 14.16
C ALA A 281 33.83 -1.70 15.35
N SER A 282 33.07 -1.52 16.43
CA SER A 282 33.08 -2.44 17.58
C SER A 282 31.69 -2.63 18.16
N LEU A 283 31.41 -3.84 18.65
CA LEU A 283 30.20 -4.18 19.37
C LEU A 283 30.57 -4.89 20.67
N ARG A 284 30.19 -4.30 21.82
CA ARG A 284 30.52 -4.83 23.14
C ARG A 284 29.28 -4.97 23.99
N ALA A 285 29.06 -6.15 24.54
CA ALA A 285 28.02 -6.45 25.50
C ALA A 285 28.65 -6.70 26.88
N GLN A 286 28.12 -6.05 27.91
CA GLN A 286 28.56 -6.19 29.30
C GLN A 286 27.36 -6.48 30.19
N GLY A 287 27.27 -7.71 30.71
CA GLY A 287 26.17 -8.15 31.56
C GLY A 287 24.80 -8.01 30.88
N LEU A 288 24.75 -8.18 29.55
CA LEU A 288 23.57 -7.90 28.74
C LEU A 288 22.46 -8.91 29.05
N LEU A 289 21.33 -8.41 29.54
CA LEU A 289 20.13 -9.20 29.79
C LEU A 289 19.11 -8.97 28.68
N ILE A 290 18.66 -10.06 28.07
CA ILE A 290 17.65 -10.07 27.01
C ILE A 290 16.41 -10.81 27.48
N GLY A 291 15.24 -10.37 27.00
CA GLY A 291 13.99 -11.04 27.30
C GLY A 291 12.77 -10.23 26.88
N TYR A 292 11.58 -10.76 27.14
CA TYR A 292 10.31 -10.14 26.75
C TYR A 292 9.61 -9.57 27.99
N GLY A 293 9.14 -8.32 27.89
CA GLY A 293 8.50 -7.65 29.03
C GLY A 293 9.48 -7.44 30.18
N ALA A 294 9.26 -8.11 31.31
CA ALA A 294 10.12 -8.08 32.49
C ALA A 294 10.83 -9.41 32.76
N GLU A 295 10.62 -10.43 31.92
CA GLU A 295 11.15 -11.77 32.14
C GLU A 295 12.46 -11.97 31.35
N PRO A 296 13.61 -12.16 32.04
CA PRO A 296 14.86 -12.48 31.38
C PRO A 296 14.79 -13.90 30.79
N LEU A 297 15.20 -14.04 29.53
CA LEU A 297 15.27 -15.35 28.88
C LEU A 297 16.51 -16.13 29.29
N ARG A 298 17.58 -15.44 29.71
CA ARG A 298 18.91 -16.01 29.99
C ARG A 298 19.68 -15.18 31.02
N GLU A 299 20.78 -15.78 31.47
CA GLU A 299 21.82 -15.15 32.28
C GLU A 299 22.52 -13.99 31.53
N PRO A 300 23.18 -13.05 32.25
CA PRO A 300 23.84 -11.91 31.64
C PRO A 300 24.94 -12.29 30.64
N LEU A 301 24.83 -11.80 29.40
CA LEU A 301 25.77 -12.10 28.32
C LEU A 301 26.93 -11.08 28.26
N GLY A 302 28.13 -11.57 27.94
CA GLY A 302 29.31 -10.75 27.74
C GLY A 302 30.11 -11.17 26.52
N PHE A 303 30.31 -10.26 25.57
CA PHE A 303 31.15 -10.48 24.38
C PHE A 303 31.68 -9.15 23.83
N SER A 304 32.76 -9.23 23.06
CA SER A 304 33.36 -8.06 22.40
C SER A 304 33.79 -8.43 20.99
N LEU A 305 33.23 -7.72 20.01
CA LEU A 305 33.49 -7.89 18.59
C LEU A 305 34.19 -6.66 18.05
N GLY A 306 35.31 -6.88 17.35
CA GLY A 306 36.04 -5.86 16.62
C GLY A 306 35.74 -5.93 15.12
N PRO A 307 36.39 -5.09 14.31
CA PRO A 307 36.13 -5.10 12.88
C PRO A 307 36.51 -6.44 12.23
N SER A 308 35.75 -6.84 11.19
CA SER A 308 35.95 -8.11 10.47
C SER A 308 35.75 -9.37 11.31
N SER A 309 35.20 -9.25 12.52
CA SER A 309 34.84 -10.42 13.34
C SER A 309 33.55 -11.06 12.84
N CYS A 310 33.49 -12.39 12.93
CA CYS A 310 32.30 -13.17 12.67
C CYS A 310 31.88 -13.89 13.96
N LEU A 311 30.63 -13.69 14.41
CA LEU A 311 30.05 -14.33 15.59
C LEU A 311 28.87 -15.22 15.18
N CYS A 312 28.92 -16.49 15.59
CA CYS A 312 27.85 -17.45 15.45
C CYS A 312 27.09 -17.57 16.78
N LEU A 313 25.78 -17.33 16.74
CA LEU A 313 24.86 -17.59 17.84
C LEU A 313 24.33 -19.02 17.68
N GLN A 314 24.92 -19.96 18.41
CA GLN A 314 24.55 -21.36 18.32
C GLN A 314 23.75 -21.77 19.56
N ALA A 315 22.47 -22.08 19.37
CA ALA A 315 21.60 -22.51 20.46
C ALA A 315 20.34 -23.23 19.97
N PRO A 316 19.71 -24.06 20.83
CA PRO A 316 18.39 -24.62 20.57
C PRO A 316 17.33 -23.53 20.31
N SER A 317 16.29 -23.89 19.56
CA SER A 317 15.17 -22.98 19.30
C SER A 317 14.52 -22.49 20.60
N GLY A 318 14.12 -21.22 20.62
CA GLY A 318 13.48 -20.59 21.80
C GLY A 318 14.46 -20.03 22.84
N THR A 319 15.77 -20.17 22.64
CA THR A 319 16.80 -19.68 23.58
C THR A 319 17.00 -18.15 23.55
N GLY A 320 16.46 -17.45 22.54
CA GLY A 320 16.55 -16.00 22.43
C GLY A 320 17.55 -15.47 21.40
N LYS A 321 17.99 -16.29 20.43
CA LYS A 321 18.83 -15.87 19.28
C LYS A 321 18.28 -14.63 18.58
N THR A 322 17.02 -14.70 18.13
CA THR A 322 16.30 -13.59 17.51
C THR A 322 16.18 -12.39 18.45
N THR A 323 15.92 -12.61 19.74
CA THR A 323 15.84 -11.54 20.74
C THR A 323 17.17 -10.80 20.88
N LEU A 324 18.29 -11.54 20.88
CA LEU A 324 19.63 -10.97 20.94
C LEU A 324 19.94 -10.14 19.68
N LEU A 325 19.65 -10.69 18.49
CA LEU A 325 19.83 -9.96 17.23
C LEU A 325 18.98 -8.68 17.17
N ARG A 326 17.72 -8.74 17.59
CA ARG A 326 16.83 -7.56 17.67
C ARG A 326 17.33 -6.52 18.68
N THR A 327 17.92 -6.96 19.79
CA THR A 327 18.56 -6.08 20.78
C THR A 327 19.82 -5.43 20.19
N MET A 328 20.65 -6.19 19.47
CA MET A 328 21.82 -5.67 18.74
C MET A 328 21.44 -4.64 17.67
N ALA A 329 20.31 -4.86 17.00
CA ALA A 329 19.73 -3.95 16.01
C ALA A 329 19.05 -2.72 16.60
N ARG A 330 18.95 -2.62 17.94
CA ARG A 330 18.20 -1.59 18.69
C ARG A 330 16.69 -1.57 18.43
N LEU A 331 16.12 -2.66 17.91
CA LEU A 331 14.66 -2.85 17.81
C LEU A 331 14.02 -3.20 19.15
N GLN A 332 14.81 -3.69 20.10
CA GLN A 332 14.38 -4.07 21.43
C GLN A 332 15.34 -3.51 22.47
N LYS A 333 14.80 -2.94 23.56
CA LYS A 333 15.61 -2.46 24.67
C LYS A 333 16.12 -3.65 25.49
N PRO A 334 17.37 -3.64 25.96
CA PRO A 334 17.84 -4.64 26.90
C PRO A 334 17.09 -4.51 28.22
N LEU A 335 16.91 -5.63 28.93
CA LEU A 335 16.33 -5.66 30.28
C LEU A 335 17.33 -5.19 31.34
N GLY A 336 18.62 -5.31 31.05
CA GLY A 336 19.72 -4.91 31.94
C GLY A 336 21.07 -5.01 31.23
N GLY A 337 22.11 -4.52 31.90
CA GLY A 337 23.45 -4.41 31.32
C GLY A 337 23.58 -3.32 30.26
N ALA A 338 24.68 -3.36 29.51
CA ALA A 338 25.00 -2.38 28.48
C ALA A 338 25.38 -3.05 27.16
N LEU A 339 24.88 -2.49 26.05
CA LEU A 339 25.30 -2.80 24.69
C LEU A 339 25.89 -1.54 24.05
N GLU A 340 27.21 -1.51 23.92
CA GLU A 340 27.94 -0.45 23.25
C GLU A 340 28.15 -0.84 21.78
N ASN A 341 27.54 -0.07 20.87
CA ASN A 341 27.68 -0.28 19.43
C ASN A 341 28.28 0.97 18.79
N ALA A 342 29.55 0.87 18.38
CA ALA A 342 30.29 1.91 17.67
C ALA A 342 30.27 1.73 16.14
N ALA A 343 29.61 0.69 15.62
CA ALA A 343 29.48 0.45 14.19
C ALA A 343 28.58 1.51 13.52
N ARG A 344 28.98 1.97 12.33
CA ARG A 344 28.19 2.89 11.52
C ARG A 344 27.07 2.13 10.82
N GLY A 345 25.85 2.28 11.34
CA GLY A 345 24.66 1.66 10.79
C GLY A 345 24.61 0.15 11.02
N CYS A 346 23.43 -0.42 10.78
CA CYS A 346 23.16 -1.84 10.91
C CYS A 346 22.41 -2.30 9.66
N SER A 347 22.70 -3.50 9.17
CA SER A 347 21.83 -4.22 8.26
C SER A 347 21.39 -5.52 8.90
N MET A 348 20.18 -5.94 8.58
CA MET A 348 19.60 -7.13 9.20
C MET A 348 18.84 -7.96 8.18
N MET A 349 18.95 -9.27 8.35
CA MET A 349 18.10 -10.28 7.74
C MET A 349 17.29 -10.92 8.86
N PHE A 350 15.96 -10.80 8.78
CA PHE A 350 15.03 -11.33 9.78
C PHE A 350 14.85 -12.84 9.60
N GLN A 351 14.27 -13.52 10.59
CA GLN A 351 13.96 -14.94 10.49
C GLN A 351 12.95 -15.21 9.35
N ASP A 352 11.86 -14.44 9.33
CA ASP A 352 10.90 -14.44 8.23
C ASP A 352 11.33 -13.45 7.14
N ALA A 353 11.10 -13.84 5.88
CA ALA A 353 11.55 -13.03 4.75
C ALA A 353 10.72 -11.75 4.60
N CYS A 354 11.35 -10.60 4.87
CA CYS A 354 10.76 -9.27 4.74
C CYS A 354 11.21 -8.64 3.44
N LEU A 355 10.47 -8.80 2.35
CA LEU A 355 10.73 -8.17 1.04
C LEU A 355 9.53 -7.31 0.60
N VAL A 356 9.77 -6.39 -0.34
CA VAL A 356 8.68 -5.65 -1.00
C VAL A 356 8.18 -6.50 -2.17
N GLU A 357 7.01 -7.12 -1.98
CA GLU A 357 6.49 -8.24 -2.79
C GLU A 357 6.42 -8.01 -4.30
N ASP A 358 6.03 -6.80 -4.71
CA ASP A 358 5.85 -6.46 -6.11
C ASP A 358 7.12 -5.91 -6.79
N LEU A 359 8.20 -5.70 -6.03
CA LEU A 359 9.50 -5.34 -6.60
C LEU A 359 10.26 -6.59 -7.01
N ASP A 360 11.16 -6.45 -7.99
CA ASP A 360 12.09 -7.52 -8.35
C ASP A 360 13.24 -7.63 -7.34
N ALA A 361 14.12 -8.62 -7.53
CA ALA A 361 15.27 -8.83 -6.65
C ALA A 361 16.23 -7.63 -6.64
N ILE A 362 16.47 -7.03 -7.81
CA ILE A 362 17.41 -5.91 -7.97
C ILE A 362 16.88 -4.67 -7.26
N ASP A 363 15.60 -4.37 -7.43
CA ASP A 363 14.94 -3.21 -6.86
C ASP A 363 14.81 -3.33 -5.32
N ASN A 364 14.58 -4.54 -4.79
CA ASN A 364 14.64 -4.81 -3.35
C ASN A 364 16.03 -4.54 -2.74
N ILE A 365 17.10 -4.88 -3.47
CA ILE A 365 18.48 -4.61 -3.06
C ILE A 365 18.76 -3.10 -3.11
N LEU A 366 18.41 -2.45 -4.23
CA LEU A 366 18.65 -1.03 -4.46
C LEU A 366 17.93 -0.12 -3.45
N LEU A 367 16.75 -0.53 -2.99
CA LEU A 367 15.93 0.27 -2.08
C LEU A 367 16.70 0.70 -0.82
N PHE A 368 17.59 -0.17 -0.33
CA PHE A 368 18.37 0.01 0.89
C PHE A 368 19.89 0.03 0.67
N ALA A 369 20.33 0.05 -0.58
CA ALA A 369 21.74 0.04 -0.91
C ALA A 369 22.43 1.36 -0.49
N ARG A 370 23.75 1.26 -0.27
CA ARG A 370 24.60 2.41 0.05
C ARG A 370 24.58 3.49 -1.05
N PRO A 371 24.93 4.75 -0.73
CA PRO A 371 25.07 5.80 -1.72
C PRO A 371 26.01 5.38 -2.88
N GLY A 372 25.68 5.78 -4.10
CA GLY A 372 26.46 5.45 -5.29
C GLY A 372 26.32 3.99 -5.80
N PHE A 373 25.61 3.12 -5.08
CA PHE A 373 25.36 1.75 -5.55
C PHE A 373 24.40 1.75 -6.75
N THR A 374 24.88 1.26 -7.89
CA THR A 374 24.14 1.30 -9.15
C THR A 374 23.27 0.06 -9.35
N ARG A 375 22.33 0.14 -10.30
CA ARG A 375 21.54 -1.02 -10.72
C ARG A 375 22.40 -2.16 -11.28
N LYS A 376 23.55 -1.82 -11.88
CA LYS A 376 24.53 -2.81 -12.33
C LYS A 376 25.16 -3.52 -11.13
N ASP A 377 25.61 -2.77 -10.12
CA ASP A 377 26.20 -3.36 -8.90
C ASP A 377 25.21 -4.28 -8.18
N ALA A 378 23.93 -3.86 -8.08
CA ALA A 378 22.88 -4.68 -7.51
C ALA A 378 22.62 -5.96 -8.32
N ARG A 379 22.66 -5.87 -9.65
CA ARG A 379 22.54 -7.03 -10.53
C ARG A 379 23.72 -7.98 -10.35
N ASP A 380 24.94 -7.47 -10.35
CA ASP A 380 26.16 -8.25 -10.23
C ASP A 380 26.21 -8.97 -8.88
N LEU A 381 25.90 -8.26 -7.79
CA LEU A 381 25.79 -8.84 -6.44
C LEU A 381 24.70 -9.92 -6.38
N ALA A 382 23.53 -9.68 -6.96
CA ALA A 382 22.45 -10.65 -6.99
C ALA A 382 22.80 -11.89 -7.83
N CYS A 383 23.57 -11.74 -8.92
CA CYS A 383 24.01 -12.88 -9.75
C CYS A 383 24.94 -13.85 -9.00
N GLU A 384 25.61 -13.41 -7.94
CA GLU A 384 26.44 -14.30 -7.10
C GLU A 384 25.59 -15.32 -6.34
N LEU A 385 24.32 -15.00 -6.08
CA LEU A 385 23.43 -15.82 -5.26
C LEU A 385 22.25 -16.38 -6.04
N LEU A 386 21.71 -15.66 -7.03
CA LEU A 386 20.48 -16.01 -7.75
C LEU A 386 20.73 -16.38 -9.21
N PRO A 387 19.89 -17.28 -9.77
CA PRO A 387 19.91 -17.53 -11.21
C PRO A 387 19.38 -16.30 -11.98
N LYS A 388 19.86 -16.11 -13.21
CA LYS A 388 19.63 -14.87 -13.99
C LYS A 388 18.15 -14.59 -14.28
N ASP A 389 17.35 -15.63 -14.44
CA ASP A 389 15.91 -15.56 -14.70
C ASP A 389 15.11 -15.08 -13.48
N ALA A 390 15.61 -15.30 -12.26
CA ALA A 390 14.98 -14.84 -11.03
C ALA A 390 15.16 -13.32 -10.79
N LEU A 391 16.18 -12.69 -11.38
CA LEU A 391 16.57 -11.32 -11.05
C LEU A 391 15.51 -10.26 -11.37
N SER A 392 14.74 -10.48 -12.44
CA SER A 392 13.77 -9.50 -12.97
C SER A 392 12.31 -9.88 -12.67
N ARG A 393 12.10 -10.95 -11.90
CA ARG A 393 10.76 -11.39 -11.50
C ARG A 393 10.38 -10.73 -10.17
N PRO A 394 9.10 -10.35 -9.97
CA PRO A 394 8.62 -9.90 -8.67
C PRO A 394 8.95 -10.95 -7.59
N VAL A 395 9.42 -10.49 -6.42
CA VAL A 395 9.86 -11.41 -5.36
C VAL A 395 8.74 -12.29 -4.82
N ARG A 396 7.47 -11.90 -4.97
CA ARG A 396 6.30 -12.75 -4.68
C ARG A 396 6.20 -14.03 -5.52
N GLU A 397 6.92 -14.09 -6.64
CA GLU A 397 6.97 -15.27 -7.52
C GLU A 397 8.22 -16.15 -7.31
N LEU A 398 9.13 -15.74 -6.42
CA LEU A 398 10.37 -16.45 -6.13
C LEU A 398 10.15 -17.54 -5.07
N SER A 399 10.96 -18.61 -5.13
CA SER A 399 10.95 -19.65 -4.09
C SER A 399 11.45 -19.10 -2.75
N GLY A 400 11.11 -19.76 -1.63
CA GLY A 400 11.59 -19.35 -0.29
C GLY A 400 13.10 -19.18 -0.23
N GLY A 401 13.87 -20.14 -0.75
CA GLY A 401 15.33 -20.06 -0.81
C GLY A 401 15.88 -19.00 -1.78
N GLN A 402 15.14 -18.64 -2.85
CA GLN A 402 15.50 -17.50 -3.70
C GLN A 402 15.27 -16.18 -2.96
N ARG A 403 14.12 -16.01 -2.29
CA ARG A 403 13.79 -14.83 -1.47
C ARG A 403 14.83 -14.62 -0.38
N ARG A 404 15.22 -15.68 0.31
CA ARG A 404 16.29 -15.68 1.32
C ARG A 404 17.59 -15.10 0.78
N ARG A 405 17.99 -15.55 -0.41
CA ARG A 405 19.20 -15.05 -1.09
C ARG A 405 19.10 -13.59 -1.54
N VAL A 406 17.91 -13.08 -1.88
CA VAL A 406 17.70 -11.63 -2.13
C VAL A 406 17.93 -10.82 -0.86
N GLU A 407 17.41 -11.27 0.28
CA GLU A 407 17.62 -10.58 1.56
C GLU A 407 19.09 -10.55 1.97
N LEU A 408 19.80 -11.65 1.74
CA LEU A 408 21.24 -11.72 1.99
C LEU A 408 21.98 -10.70 1.13
N ALA A 409 21.72 -10.66 -0.18
CA ALA A 409 22.30 -9.65 -1.07
C ALA A 409 21.97 -8.22 -0.62
N ARG A 410 20.72 -7.95 -0.22
CA ARG A 410 20.29 -6.63 0.29
C ARG A 410 21.03 -6.24 1.57
N ALA A 411 21.21 -7.16 2.51
CA ALA A 411 21.91 -6.90 3.77
C ALA A 411 23.36 -6.47 3.54
N PHE A 412 24.03 -7.04 2.53
CA PHE A 412 25.40 -6.68 2.16
C PHE A 412 25.50 -5.47 1.20
N ALA A 413 24.45 -5.15 0.44
CA ALA A 413 24.40 -3.93 -0.37
C ALA A 413 24.24 -2.66 0.48
N ALA A 414 23.57 -2.78 1.64
CA ALA A 414 23.38 -1.70 2.59
C ALA A 414 24.71 -1.23 3.22
N PRO A 415 24.78 0.04 3.70
CA PRO A 415 26.01 0.63 4.21
C PRO A 415 26.43 0.16 5.61
N GLY A 416 25.60 -0.61 6.32
CA GLY A 416 25.83 -0.98 7.72
C GLY A 416 27.13 -1.76 7.97
N GLU A 417 27.92 -1.30 8.94
CA GLU A 417 29.14 -1.98 9.40
C GLU A 417 28.84 -3.21 10.28
N LEU A 418 27.67 -3.26 10.90
CA LEU A 418 27.14 -4.44 11.59
C LEU A 418 26.09 -5.14 10.71
N VAL A 419 26.33 -6.41 10.38
CA VAL A 419 25.43 -7.26 9.60
C VAL A 419 24.89 -8.37 10.50
N LEU A 420 23.58 -8.34 10.74
CA LEU A 420 22.88 -9.30 11.60
C LEU A 420 22.07 -10.26 10.73
N LEU A 421 22.30 -11.56 10.86
CA LEU A 421 21.69 -12.57 10.00
C LEU A 421 20.97 -13.63 10.83
N ASP A 422 19.65 -13.63 10.85
CA ASP A 422 18.87 -14.58 11.65
C ASP A 422 18.46 -15.80 10.83
N GLU A 423 19.18 -16.93 10.90
CA GLU A 423 19.00 -18.14 10.07
C GLU A 423 19.25 -17.88 8.55
N PRO A 424 20.40 -17.30 8.14
CA PRO A 424 20.63 -16.90 6.75
C PRO A 424 20.63 -18.06 5.75
N PHE A 425 20.88 -19.27 6.23
CA PHE A 425 21.01 -20.47 5.40
C PHE A 425 19.80 -21.41 5.50
N GLY A 426 18.80 -21.06 6.31
CA GLY A 426 17.60 -21.85 6.50
C GLY A 426 16.82 -22.09 5.20
N GLY A 427 16.42 -23.34 4.97
CA GLY A 427 15.62 -23.74 3.80
C GLY A 427 16.36 -23.68 2.45
N LEU A 428 17.69 -23.54 2.45
CA LEU A 428 18.51 -23.62 1.24
C LEU A 428 18.88 -25.07 0.91
N ASP A 429 18.89 -25.41 -0.38
CA ASP A 429 19.52 -26.63 -0.86
C ASP A 429 21.05 -26.56 -0.71
N ALA A 430 21.73 -27.70 -0.78
CA ALA A 430 23.18 -27.80 -0.52
C ALA A 430 24.04 -26.88 -1.43
N GLN A 431 23.62 -26.68 -2.68
CA GLN A 431 24.35 -25.81 -3.62
C GLN A 431 24.13 -24.34 -3.26
N ALA A 432 22.88 -23.93 -3.06
CA ALA A 432 22.52 -22.58 -2.66
C ALA A 432 23.13 -22.20 -1.30
N HIS A 433 23.17 -23.14 -0.36
CA HIS A 433 23.81 -23.03 0.94
C HIS A 433 25.31 -22.75 0.81
N SER A 434 26.02 -23.56 0.02
CA SER A 434 27.46 -23.39 -0.23
C SER A 434 27.77 -22.04 -0.90
N CYS A 435 26.94 -21.62 -1.86
CA CYS A 435 27.04 -20.29 -2.48
C CYS A 435 26.83 -19.16 -1.47
N ALA A 436 25.84 -19.28 -0.60
CA ALA A 436 25.55 -18.28 0.43
C ALA A 436 26.69 -18.16 1.46
N LEU A 437 27.28 -19.27 1.91
CA LEU A 437 28.45 -19.27 2.79
C LEU A 437 29.64 -18.56 2.13
N ALA A 438 29.95 -18.90 0.88
CA ALA A 438 31.04 -18.28 0.13
C ALA A 438 30.80 -16.76 -0.05
N PHE A 439 29.55 -16.36 -0.26
CA PHE A 439 29.15 -14.96 -0.36
C PHE A 439 29.37 -14.19 0.95
N VAL A 440 28.88 -14.73 2.08
CA VAL A 440 29.06 -14.12 3.42
C VAL A 440 30.55 -13.98 3.73
N LYS A 441 31.34 -15.03 3.47
CA LYS A 441 32.79 -15.00 3.67
C LYS A 441 33.48 -13.92 2.85
N ARG A 442 33.09 -13.73 1.59
CA ARG A 442 33.68 -12.71 0.70
C ARG A 442 33.32 -11.29 1.14
N HIS A 443 32.03 -11.04 1.37
CA HIS A 443 31.51 -9.69 1.62
C HIS A 443 31.53 -9.27 3.10
N GLY A 444 31.77 -10.19 4.02
CA GLY A 444 31.88 -9.95 5.47
C GLY A 444 33.24 -9.44 5.94
N THR A 445 34.30 -9.53 5.11
CA THR A 445 35.70 -9.22 5.47
C THR A 445 36.00 -7.81 5.98
N ARG A 446 35.03 -6.87 5.91
CA ARG A 446 35.19 -5.48 6.40
C ARG A 446 34.07 -5.08 7.36
N ARG A 447 33.33 -6.05 7.89
CA ARG A 447 32.12 -5.83 8.70
C ARG A 447 32.13 -6.73 9.92
N ILE A 448 31.38 -6.34 10.93
CA ILE A 448 31.01 -7.25 12.01
C ILE A 448 29.83 -8.07 11.50
N VAL A 449 30.00 -9.39 11.40
CA VAL A 449 28.92 -10.30 11.00
C VAL A 449 28.50 -11.08 12.23
N VAL A 450 27.23 -11.00 12.60
CA VAL A 450 26.62 -11.85 13.62
C VAL A 450 25.53 -12.65 12.94
N PHE A 451 25.58 -13.97 13.07
CA PHE A 451 24.56 -14.83 12.48
C PHE A 451 24.06 -15.87 13.47
N ALA A 452 22.77 -16.17 13.43
CA ALA A 452 22.15 -17.27 14.14
C ALA A 452 21.98 -18.45 13.17
N THR A 453 22.35 -19.64 13.63
CA THR A 453 22.13 -20.89 12.88
C THR A 453 21.85 -22.03 13.87
N HIS A 454 21.36 -23.14 13.34
CA HIS A 454 21.29 -24.43 14.03
C HIS A 454 22.37 -25.41 13.57
N ASP A 455 23.09 -25.13 12.48
CA ASP A 455 24.15 -26.00 11.96
C ASP A 455 25.53 -25.56 12.45
N ALA A 456 26.20 -26.44 13.20
CA ALA A 456 27.56 -26.22 13.69
C ALA A 456 28.59 -26.08 12.55
N ASN A 457 28.31 -26.66 11.38
CA ASN A 457 29.21 -26.61 10.23
C ASN A 457 29.34 -25.19 9.66
N ASP A 458 28.29 -24.36 9.77
CA ASP A 458 28.30 -22.97 9.32
C ASP A 458 29.31 -22.13 10.11
N ALA A 459 29.36 -22.34 11.42
CA ALA A 459 30.31 -21.68 12.31
C ALA A 459 31.75 -21.96 11.90
N GLN A 460 32.05 -23.23 11.60
CA GLN A 460 33.37 -23.66 11.14
C GLN A 460 33.70 -23.08 9.76
N ALA A 461 32.77 -23.15 8.81
CA ALA A 461 32.97 -22.66 7.44
C ALA A 461 33.27 -21.15 7.37
N LEU A 462 32.63 -20.37 8.26
CA LEU A 462 32.84 -18.92 8.38
C LEU A 462 33.95 -18.53 9.37
N THR A 463 34.62 -19.51 10.00
CA THR A 463 35.66 -19.27 11.02
C THR A 463 35.15 -18.31 12.11
N ALA A 464 33.91 -18.54 12.54
CA ALA A 464 33.20 -17.68 13.46
C ALA A 464 33.55 -18.01 14.92
N GLN A 465 33.61 -16.99 15.76
CA GLN A 465 33.55 -17.17 17.21
C GLN A 465 32.17 -17.72 17.55
N VAL A 466 32.06 -18.72 18.42
CA VAL A 466 30.78 -19.30 18.81
C VAL A 466 30.38 -18.74 20.17
N LEU A 467 29.17 -18.20 20.25
CA LEU A 467 28.50 -17.87 21.50
C LEU A 467 27.38 -18.89 21.70
N GLU A 468 27.58 -19.78 22.66
CA GLU A 468 26.55 -20.71 23.11
C GLU A 468 25.58 -19.96 24.01
N LEU A 469 24.28 -20.03 23.69
CA LEU A 469 23.24 -19.31 24.45
C LEU A 469 22.51 -20.18 25.47
#